data_AF-X1PMU7-F1
#
_entry.id   AF-X1PMU7-F1
#
_cell.length_a   1.000
_cell.length_b   1.000
_cell.length_c   1.000
_cell.angle_alpha   90.00
_cell.angle_beta   90.00
_cell.angle_gamma   90.00
#
_symmetry.space_group_name_H-M   'P 1'
#
loop_
_entity.id
_entity.type
_entity.pdbx_description
1 polymer ?
#
loop_
_entity_poly.entity_id
_entity_poly.type
_entity_poly.pdbx_seq_one_letter_code
_entity_poly.pdbx_strand_id
1 'polypeptide(L)'
;TLYQTKSKSGQDPLNYPIRINDKLSGVFDVANSGVNAPSKQSKEVFAELSKQADEQLNKLKKIVSEDVPKFNQLIREKSLPVIGIK
;
A
#
# COMPACT_ATOMS: atom_id res chain seq x y z
N THR A 1 6.22 2.66 -2.42
CA THR A 1 5.34 1.47 -2.47
C THR A 1 4.57 1.36 -1.18
N LEU A 2 3.37 0.77 -1.22
CA LEU A 2 2.46 0.76 -0.07
C LEU A 2 2.91 -0.23 1.02
N TYR A 3 3.23 -1.47 0.64
CA TYR A 3 3.51 -2.59 1.55
C TYR A 3 4.85 -3.26 1.24
N GLN A 4 5.48 -3.88 2.25
CA GLN A 4 6.73 -4.62 2.10
C GLN A 4 6.46 -6.09 1.77
N THR A 5 6.65 -6.48 0.51
CA THR A 5 6.37 -7.85 0.04
C THR A 5 7.54 -8.82 0.22
N LYS A 6 8.75 -8.33 0.57
CA LYS A 6 9.94 -9.16 0.72
C LYS A 6 10.15 -9.69 2.14
N SER A 7 9.50 -9.10 3.14
CA SER A 7 9.64 -9.51 4.54
C SER A 7 8.87 -10.80 4.79
N LYS A 8 9.57 -11.89 5.10
CA LYS A 8 9.03 -13.23 5.37
C LYS A 8 9.47 -13.79 6.72
N SER A 9 10.56 -13.25 7.29
CA SER A 9 11.14 -13.63 8.57
C SER A 9 11.23 -12.41 9.50
N GLY A 10 11.33 -12.66 10.82
CA GLY A 10 11.37 -11.60 11.84
C GLY A 10 12.60 -10.68 11.77
N GLN A 11 13.70 -11.11 11.13
CA GLN A 11 14.92 -10.30 10.95
C GLN A 11 14.96 -9.55 9.61
N ASP A 12 14.02 -9.82 8.70
CA ASP A 12 13.94 -9.16 7.40
C ASP A 12 13.70 -7.64 7.46
N PRO A 13 13.04 -7.06 8.48
CA PRO A 13 12.94 -5.61 8.62
C PRO A 13 14.29 -4.88 8.66
N LEU A 14 15.37 -5.56 9.05
CA LEU A 14 16.73 -5.00 9.03
C LEU A 14 17.30 -4.88 7.62
N ASN A 15 16.86 -5.74 6.70
CA ASN A 15 17.37 -5.82 5.33
C ASN A 15 16.46 -5.14 4.30
N TYR A 16 15.18 -4.97 4.64
CA TYR A 16 14.19 -4.37 3.74
C TYR A 16 13.54 -3.14 4.38
N PRO A 17 13.72 -1.95 3.78
CA PRO A 17 13.16 -0.72 4.32
C PRO A 17 11.64 -0.80 4.52
N ILE A 18 11.19 -0.18 5.60
CA ILE A 18 9.77 -0.01 5.90
C ILE A 18 9.05 0.77 4.78
N ARG A 19 7.76 0.49 4.61
CA ARG A 19 6.92 1.08 3.56
C ARG A 19 5.84 1.98 4.17
N ILE A 20 5.00 2.56 3.31
CA ILE A 20 4.05 3.60 3.72
C ILE A 20 3.11 3.10 4.83
N ASN A 21 2.66 1.84 4.77
CA ASN A 21 1.79 1.26 5.79
C ASN A 21 2.42 1.25 7.20
N ASP A 22 3.71 0.92 7.27
CA ASP A 22 4.47 0.83 8.51
C ASP A 22 4.78 2.24 9.06
N LYS A 23 5.17 3.17 8.17
CA LYS A 23 5.34 4.58 8.52
C LYS A 23 4.07 5.20 9.08
N LEU A 24 2.91 4.93 8.47
CA LEU A 24 1.61 5.38 8.98
C LEU A 24 1.30 4.79 10.36
N SER A 25 1.66 3.53 10.61
CA SER A 25 1.51 2.89 11.92
C SER A 25 2.38 3.60 12.97
N GLY A 26 3.63 3.92 12.64
CA GLY A 26 4.49 4.69 13.54
C GLY A 26 3.96 6.10 13.84
N VAL A 27 3.36 6.79 12.86
CA VAL A 27 2.71 8.10 13.10
C VAL A 27 1.50 7.95 14.02
N PHE A 28 0.72 6.88 13.85
CA PHE A 28 -0.40 6.56 14.74
C PHE A 28 0.08 6.31 16.17
N ASP A 29 1.14 5.51 16.36
CA ASP A 29 1.69 5.22 17.69
C ASP A 29 2.12 6.49 18.41
N VAL A 30 2.82 7.40 17.71
CA VAL A 30 3.21 8.70 18.26
C VAL A 30 1.98 9.54 18.61
N ALA A 31 1.01 9.63 17.70
CA ALA A 31 -0.20 10.41 17.91
C ALA A 31 -1.07 9.85 19.06
N ASN A 32 -0.99 8.55 19.33
CA ASN A 32 -1.77 7.85 20.34
C ASN A 32 -1.01 7.63 21.67
N SER A 33 0.23 8.09 21.77
CA SER A 33 1.11 7.83 22.94
C SER A 33 0.74 8.61 24.21
N GLY A 34 -0.24 9.52 24.17
CA GLY A 34 -0.63 10.36 25.30
C GLY A 34 -2.12 10.72 25.30
N VAL A 35 -2.52 11.57 26.26
CA VAL A 35 -3.93 12.00 26.45
C VAL A 35 -4.29 13.29 25.71
N ASN A 36 -3.31 13.93 25.09
CA ASN A 36 -3.49 15.18 24.37
C ASN A 36 -3.87 14.91 22.91
N ALA A 37 -4.48 15.90 22.26
CA ALA A 37 -4.72 15.83 20.82
C ALA A 37 -3.40 15.67 20.03
N PRO A 38 -3.42 15.03 18.84
CA PRO A 38 -2.22 14.85 18.03
C PRO A 38 -1.52 16.17 17.71
N SER A 39 -0.18 16.13 17.79
CA SER A 39 0.67 17.29 17.50
C SER A 39 0.49 17.80 16.06
N LYS A 40 0.86 19.06 15.81
CA LYS A 40 0.85 19.63 14.46
C LYS A 40 1.73 18.82 13.51
N GLN A 41 2.91 18.41 13.96
CA GLN A 41 3.87 17.63 13.19
C GLN A 41 3.29 16.26 12.82
N SER A 42 2.63 15.57 13.75
CA SER A 42 1.98 14.27 13.49
C SER A 42 0.90 14.40 12.40
N LYS A 43 0.11 15.48 12.43
CA LYS A 43 -0.92 15.75 11.42
C LYS A 43 -0.32 16.05 10.04
N GLU A 44 0.76 16.83 9.98
CA GLU A 44 1.46 17.16 8.73
C GLU A 44 2.07 15.91 8.08
N VAL A 45 2.79 15.10 8.85
CA VAL A 45 3.38 13.84 8.36
C VAL A 45 2.29 12.86 7.93
N PHE A 46 1.18 12.76 8.69
CA PHE A 46 0.03 11.94 8.31
C PHE A 46 -0.55 12.38 6.95
N ALA A 47 -0.73 13.69 6.73
CA ALA A 47 -1.29 14.21 5.48
C ALA A 47 -0.40 13.86 4.28
N GLU A 48 0.93 13.99 4.44
CA GLU A 48 1.89 13.61 3.39
C GLU A 48 1.85 12.11 3.09
N LEU A 49 1.94 11.27 4.12
CA LEU A 49 1.94 9.81 3.95
C LEU A 49 0.61 9.28 3.41
N SER A 50 -0.51 9.87 3.81
CA SER A 50 -1.84 9.51 3.31
C SER A 50 -1.97 9.79 1.83
N LYS A 51 -1.51 10.97 1.37
CA LYS A 51 -1.49 11.28 -0.07
C LYS A 51 -0.64 10.28 -0.85
N GLN A 52 0.54 9.92 -0.34
CA GLN A 52 1.39 8.91 -0.98
C GLN A 52 0.71 7.53 -1.01
N ALA A 53 -0.04 7.16 0.05
CA ALA A 53 -0.80 5.92 0.09
C ALA A 53 -1.91 5.90 -0.97
N ASP A 54 -2.67 6.98 -1.09
CA ASP A 54 -3.73 7.14 -2.08
C ASP A 54 -3.19 6.99 -3.51
N GLU A 55 -2.02 7.55 -3.81
CA GLU A 55 -1.37 7.37 -5.11
C GLU A 55 -1.08 5.89 -5.43
N GLN A 56 -0.63 5.10 -4.45
CA GLN A 56 -0.39 3.67 -4.65
C GLN A 56 -1.70 2.89 -4.80
N LEU A 57 -2.71 3.22 -4.01
CA LEU A 57 -4.03 2.60 -4.08
C LEU A 57 -4.72 2.90 -5.41
N ASN A 58 -4.58 4.11 -5.94
CA ASN A 58 -5.12 4.48 -7.25
C ASN A 58 -4.42 3.72 -8.39
N LYS A 59 -3.11 3.48 -8.29
CA LYS A 59 -2.40 2.60 -9.24
C LYS A 59 -2.95 1.18 -9.20
N LEU A 60 -3.16 0.63 -8.00
CA LEU A 60 -3.75 -0.70 -7.85
C LEU A 60 -5.17 -0.77 -8.45
N LYS A 61 -6.01 0.23 -8.14
CA LYS A 61 -7.37 0.34 -8.70
C LYS A 61 -7.32 0.32 -10.23
N LYS A 62 -6.44 1.12 -10.85
CA LYS A 62 -6.27 1.15 -12.31
C LYS A 62 -5.88 -0.21 -12.89
N ILE A 63 -4.91 -0.89 -12.28
CA ILE A 63 -4.47 -2.22 -12.72
C ILE A 63 -5.66 -3.20 -12.69
N VAL A 64 -6.40 -3.19 -11.57
CA VAL A 64 -7.56 -4.07 -11.36
C VAL A 64 -8.70 -3.75 -12.33
N SER A 65 -9.02 -2.47 -12.53
CA SER A 65 -10.18 -2.05 -13.32
C SER A 65 -9.94 -1.99 -14.82
N GLU A 66 -8.70 -1.78 -15.26
CA GLU A 66 -8.37 -1.61 -16.68
C GLU A 66 -7.47 -2.72 -17.20
N ASP A 67 -6.34 -2.97 -16.54
CA ASP A 67 -5.29 -3.82 -17.10
C ASP A 67 -5.65 -5.31 -17.00
N VAL A 68 -6.27 -5.74 -15.89
CA VAL A 68 -6.75 -7.11 -15.73
C VAL A 68 -7.83 -7.47 -16.77
N PRO A 69 -8.88 -6.66 -17.00
CA PRO A 69 -9.83 -6.91 -18.08
C PRO A 69 -9.20 -6.97 -19.47
N LYS A 70 -8.31 -6.01 -19.81
CA LYS A 70 -7.59 -5.99 -21.09
C LYS A 70 -6.77 -7.26 -21.27
N PHE A 71 -6.07 -7.70 -20.23
CA PHE A 71 -5.29 -8.93 -20.25
C PHE A 71 -6.16 -10.17 -20.39
N ASN A 72 -7.30 -10.23 -19.69
CA ASN A 72 -8.26 -11.32 -19.80
C ASN A 72 -8.88 -11.42 -21.20
N GLN A 73 -9.06 -10.30 -21.91
CA GLN A 73 -9.49 -10.31 -23.31
C GLN A 73 -8.44 -10.99 -24.21
N LEU A 74 -7.17 -10.61 -24.08
CA LEU A 74 -6.06 -11.22 -24.83
C LEU A 74 -5.92 -12.73 -24.55
N ILE A 75 -6.17 -13.15 -23.31
CA ILE A 75 -6.19 -14.56 -22.92
C ILE A 75 -7.31 -15.31 -23.67
N ARG A 76 -8.52 -14.72 -23.73
CA ARG A 76 -9.67 -15.34 -24.40
C ARG A 76 -9.43 -15.49 -25.90
N GLU A 77 -8.82 -14.50 -26.54
CA GLU A 77 -8.42 -14.58 -27.96
C GLU A 77 -7.45 -15.73 -28.24
N LYS A 78 -6.67 -16.14 -27.24
CA LYS A 78 -5.73 -17.27 -27.30
C LYS A 78 -6.29 -18.57 -26.72
N SER A 79 -7.57 -18.62 -26.36
CA SER A 79 -8.23 -19.79 -25.75
C SER A 79 -7.56 -20.30 -24.47
N LEU A 80 -6.98 -19.40 -23.68
CA LEU A 80 -6.34 -19.72 -22.39
C LEU A 80 -7.29 -19.45 -21.21
N PRO A 81 -7.04 -20.02 -20.01
CA PRO A 81 -7.80 -19.70 -18.80
C PRO A 81 -7.58 -18.26 -18.32
N VAL A 82 -8.65 -17.55 -17.97
CA VAL A 82 -8.61 -16.15 -17.48
C VAL A 82 -8.16 -16.03 -16.02
N ILE A 83 -7.62 -14.86 -15.67
CA ILE A 83 -7.27 -14.53 -14.29
C ILE A 83 -8.50 -13.96 -13.57
N GLY A 84 -8.89 -14.60 -12.47
CA GLY A 84 -9.88 -14.08 -11.53
C GLY A 84 -9.21 -13.27 -10.41
N ILE A 85 -9.81 -12.14 -10.06
CA ILE A 85 -9.45 -11.39 -8.84
C ILE A 85 -10.19 -12.06 -7.68
N LYS A 86 -9.47 -12.40 -6.60
CA LYS A 86 -10.03 -12.98 -5.38
C LYS A 86 -10.49 -11.91 -4.41
#